data_AF-A0A2M7K007-F1
#
_entry.id   AF-A0A2M7K007-F1
#
_cell.length_a   1.000
_cell.length_b   1.000
_cell.length_c   1.000
_cell.angle_alpha   90.00
_cell.angle_beta   90.00
_cell.angle_gamma   90.00
#
_symmetry.space_group_name_H-M   'P 1'
#
loop_
_entity.id
_entity.type
_entity.pdbx_description
1 polymer ?
#
loop_
_entity_poly.entity_id
_entity_poly.type
_entity_poly.pdbx_seq_one_letter_code
_entity_poly.pdbx_strand_id
1 'polypeptide(L)'
;MNELLVKQKLALCLQQAVLAAQQQGTLVTMPPEVIIEHPQNPGHGDFASGLALKLARSMKMSPLAVAHKISEYLSLPPEIDKVSVVSPGFINFTLRDEWLKEQVETILNAGESYGNLDLGKGSLVQVEFVSANPTGPLHVGHGRGAVLGSTLTNILAAAGYLVEKEYYVNNMGAQIDNFTRSLYARYQQCLGREVTMPSEGYLGNYMIDLAQEIVSEYGNKLLNLPQEEAITKISEIGLEKMMAGI
;
A
#
# COMPACT_ATOMS: atom_id res chain seq x y z
N MET A 1 23.76 -4.18 2.68
CA MET A 1 24.30 -2.81 2.77
C MET A 1 23.17 -1.88 2.40
N ASN A 2 22.79 -0.95 3.28
CA ASN A 2 21.71 0.00 3.02
C ASN A 2 22.26 1.08 2.07
N GLU A 3 22.30 0.79 0.78
CA GLU A 3 22.81 1.74 -0.19
C GLU A 3 21.82 2.90 -0.32
N LEU A 4 22.23 4.08 0.11
CA LEU A 4 21.41 5.28 0.04
C LEU A 4 21.05 5.56 -1.42
N LEU A 5 19.77 5.86 -1.67
CA LEU A 5 19.32 6.31 -2.98
C LEU A 5 20.09 7.57 -3.38
N VAL A 6 20.32 7.79 -4.68
CA VAL A 6 21.07 8.95 -5.18
C VAL A 6 20.53 10.28 -4.62
N LYS A 7 19.20 10.43 -4.54
CA LYS A 7 18.56 11.61 -3.91
C LYS A 7 18.98 11.82 -2.46
N GLN A 8 19.11 10.74 -1.68
CA GLN A 8 19.54 10.81 -0.28
C GLN A 8 21.03 11.16 -0.18
N LYS A 9 21.87 10.57 -1.04
CA LYS A 9 23.30 10.93 -1.16
C LYS A 9 23.45 12.43 -1.46
N LEU A 10 22.74 12.94 -2.46
CA LEU A 10 22.74 14.36 -2.83
C LEU A 10 22.23 15.29 -1.72
N ALA A 11 21.16 14.91 -1.02
CA ALA A 11 20.65 15.68 0.11
C ALA A 11 21.68 15.78 1.24
N LEU A 12 22.36 14.67 1.56
CA LEU A 12 23.45 14.63 2.53
C LEU A 12 24.63 15.52 2.10
N CYS A 13 25.05 15.43 0.83
CA CYS A 13 26.12 16.27 0.27
C CYS A 13 25.82 17.76 0.41
N LEU A 14 24.58 18.18 0.09
CA LEU A 14 24.15 19.57 0.25
C LEU A 14 24.10 20.01 1.73
N GLN A 15 23.61 19.14 2.62
CA GLN A 15 23.60 19.42 4.06
C GLN A 15 25.02 19.62 4.58
N GLN A 16 25.96 18.74 4.21
CA GLN A 16 27.37 18.85 4.56
C GLN A 16 28.02 20.11 3.99
N ALA A 17 27.71 20.46 2.74
CA ALA A 17 28.21 21.69 2.12
C ALA A 17 27.73 22.94 2.85
N VAL A 18 26.47 22.99 3.30
CA VAL A 18 25.96 24.09 4.12
C VAL A 18 26.70 24.16 5.47
N LEU A 19 26.90 23.03 6.14
CA LEU A 19 27.64 22.98 7.41
C LEU A 19 29.10 23.43 7.25
N ALA A 20 29.78 23.00 6.18
CA ALA A 20 31.15 23.44 5.87
C ALA A 20 31.21 24.95 5.61
N ALA A 21 30.27 25.47 4.82
CA ALA A 21 30.16 26.91 4.58
C ALA A 21 29.87 27.71 5.87
N GLN A 22 29.15 27.13 6.85
CA GLN A 22 28.95 27.74 8.16
C GLN A 22 30.24 27.79 8.98
N GLN A 23 31.00 26.70 9.03
CA GLN A 23 32.26 26.65 9.77
C GLN A 23 33.28 27.69 9.25
N GLN A 24 33.25 27.98 7.95
CA GLN A 24 34.05 29.02 7.31
C GLN A 24 33.44 30.44 7.42
N GLY A 25 32.38 30.63 8.22
CA GLY A 25 31.71 31.92 8.41
C GLY A 25 31.01 32.46 7.15
N THR A 26 30.85 31.63 6.13
CA THR A 26 30.32 32.01 4.82
C THR A 26 28.79 31.90 4.77
N LEU A 27 28.19 31.07 5.63
CA LEU A 27 26.76 30.97 5.91
C LEU A 27 26.50 31.03 7.42
N VAL A 28 25.35 31.57 7.86
CA VAL A 28 25.06 31.81 9.31
C VAL A 28 23.67 31.28 9.70
N THR A 29 23.16 30.26 9.02
CA THR A 29 21.77 29.78 9.17
C THR A 29 21.70 28.27 9.19
N MET A 30 20.95 27.71 10.14
CA MET A 30 20.71 26.26 10.24
C MET A 30 20.20 25.71 8.91
N PRO A 31 20.74 24.59 8.39
CA PRO A 31 20.23 23.99 7.17
C PRO A 31 18.76 23.58 7.37
N PRO A 32 17.82 24.07 6.53
CA PRO A 32 16.48 23.51 6.48
C PRO A 32 16.53 22.10 5.90
N GLU A 33 15.38 21.42 5.89
CA GLU A 33 15.24 20.16 5.17
C GLU A 33 15.63 20.33 3.69
N VAL A 34 16.58 19.51 3.25
CA VAL A 34 17.08 19.48 1.89
C VAL A 34 16.20 18.55 1.07
N ILE A 35 15.54 19.12 0.06
CA ILE A 35 14.71 18.37 -0.88
C ILE A 35 15.45 18.30 -2.21
N ILE A 36 15.46 17.10 -2.80
CA ILE A 36 15.98 16.82 -4.15
C ILE A 36 14.81 16.39 -5.04
N GLU A 37 14.64 17.09 -6.15
CA GLU A 37 13.55 16.88 -7.10
C GLU A 37 14.12 16.63 -8.50
N HIS A 38 13.27 16.20 -9.43
CA HIS A 38 13.63 16.23 -10.85
C HIS A 38 13.32 17.62 -11.42
N PRO A 39 14.23 18.24 -12.18
CA PRO A 39 13.94 19.52 -12.81
C PRO A 39 12.84 19.37 -13.87
N GLN A 40 12.02 20.40 -14.03
CA GLN A 40 10.97 20.42 -15.07
C GLN A 40 11.56 20.43 -16.49
N ASN A 41 12.74 21.04 -16.65
CA ASN A 41 13.46 21.07 -17.93
C ASN A 41 14.58 20.00 -17.90
N PRO A 42 14.56 18.99 -18.78
CA PRO A 42 15.62 17.98 -18.86
C PRO A 42 17.02 18.56 -19.15
N GLY A 43 17.10 19.72 -19.81
CA GLY A 43 18.37 20.42 -20.03
C GLY A 43 19.02 20.97 -18.75
N HIS A 44 18.32 20.90 -17.61
CA HIS A 44 18.81 21.30 -16.30
C HIS A 44 19.31 20.10 -15.48
N GLY A 45 19.65 18.97 -16.11
CA GLY A 45 20.19 17.79 -15.43
C GLY A 45 19.11 16.84 -14.90
N ASP A 46 19.54 15.86 -14.11
CA ASP A 46 18.69 14.76 -13.64
C ASP A 46 18.03 15.07 -12.30
N PHE A 47 18.73 15.83 -11.44
CA PHE A 47 18.25 16.24 -10.13
C PHE A 47 18.49 17.73 -9.91
N ALA A 48 17.64 18.35 -9.09
CA ALA A 48 17.76 19.74 -8.71
C ALA A 48 17.44 19.94 -7.23
N SER A 49 18.04 20.97 -6.63
CA SER A 49 17.70 21.46 -5.30
C SER A 49 17.46 22.96 -5.30
N GLY A 50 16.31 23.36 -4.77
CA GLY A 50 15.95 24.75 -4.47
C GLY A 50 16.47 25.23 -3.11
N LEU A 51 17.43 24.54 -2.48
CA LEU A 51 17.92 24.86 -1.13
C LEU A 51 18.37 26.32 -0.99
N ALA A 52 19.07 26.85 -1.98
CA ALA A 52 19.55 28.23 -1.93
C ALA A 52 18.42 29.27 -1.97
N LEU A 53 17.29 28.98 -2.62
CA LEU A 53 16.08 29.83 -2.60
C LEU A 53 15.51 29.95 -1.18
N LYS A 54 15.50 28.84 -0.43
CA LYS A 54 15.06 28.81 0.97
C LYS A 54 16.01 29.59 1.88
N LEU A 55 17.32 29.51 1.63
CA LEU A 55 18.35 30.13 2.46
C LEU A 55 18.62 31.61 2.14
N ALA A 56 18.27 32.08 0.94
CA ALA A 56 18.55 33.44 0.48
C ALA A 56 18.07 34.53 1.46
N ARG A 57 16.84 34.36 1.99
CA ARG A 57 16.23 35.34 2.90
C ARG A 57 16.97 35.44 4.22
N SER A 58 17.35 34.32 4.84
CA SER A 58 18.09 34.33 6.10
C SER A 58 19.52 34.85 5.93
N MET A 59 20.10 34.65 4.74
CA MET A 59 21.44 35.13 4.41
C MET A 59 21.49 36.59 3.94
N LYS A 60 20.35 37.23 3.65
CA LYS A 60 20.28 38.57 3.02
C LYS A 60 21.12 38.64 1.74
N MET A 61 21.15 37.55 0.98
CA MET A 61 21.90 37.37 -0.26
C MET A 61 20.96 36.98 -1.39
N SER A 62 21.36 37.21 -2.65
CA SER A 62 20.61 36.66 -3.78
C SER A 62 20.67 35.12 -3.75
N PRO A 63 19.60 34.39 -4.12
CA PRO A 63 19.64 32.94 -4.09
C PRO A 63 20.70 32.34 -5.00
N LEU A 64 21.00 32.98 -6.13
CA LEU A 64 22.10 32.61 -7.01
C LEU A 64 23.47 32.68 -6.29
N ALA A 65 23.72 33.75 -5.53
CA ALA A 65 24.96 33.88 -4.77
C ALA A 65 25.05 32.83 -3.65
N VAL A 66 23.94 32.51 -2.99
CA VAL A 66 23.88 31.43 -2.00
C VAL A 66 24.15 30.06 -2.65
N ALA A 67 23.57 29.80 -3.83
CA ALA A 67 23.79 28.55 -4.55
C ALA A 67 25.25 28.37 -4.95
N HIS A 68 25.92 29.42 -5.44
CA HIS A 68 27.36 29.39 -5.72
C HIS A 68 28.18 29.09 -4.45
N LYS A 69 27.90 29.78 -3.34
CA LYS A 69 28.57 29.53 -2.06
C LYS A 69 28.40 28.10 -1.59
N ILE A 70 27.21 27.50 -1.72
CA ILE A 70 27.00 26.09 -1.37
C ILE A 70 27.80 25.19 -2.30
N SER A 71 27.81 25.48 -3.61
CA SER A 71 28.50 24.65 -4.61
C SER A 71 30.01 24.57 -4.42
N GLU A 72 30.64 25.59 -3.84
CA GLU A 72 32.07 25.61 -3.52
C GLU A 72 32.48 24.54 -2.49
N TYR A 73 31.55 24.10 -1.64
CA TYR A 73 31.80 23.11 -0.57
C TYR A 73 31.19 21.73 -0.89
N LEU A 74 30.68 21.52 -2.10
CA LEU A 74 30.10 20.25 -2.49
C LEU A 74 31.19 19.19 -2.68
N SER A 75 31.10 18.12 -1.89
CA SER A 75 31.75 16.84 -2.20
C SER A 75 30.76 15.97 -2.94
N LEU A 76 31.00 15.73 -4.23
CA LEU A 76 30.08 15.01 -5.09
C LEU A 76 30.23 13.50 -4.95
N PRO A 77 29.13 12.75 -4.91
CA PRO A 77 29.21 11.29 -4.94
C PRO A 77 29.58 10.82 -6.37
N PRO A 78 30.19 9.63 -6.52
CA PRO A 78 30.82 9.20 -7.78
C PRO A 78 29.86 9.10 -8.99
N GLU A 79 28.57 8.94 -8.72
CA GLU A 79 27.48 8.84 -9.69
C GLU A 79 27.20 10.17 -10.40
N ILE A 80 27.72 11.29 -9.89
CA ILE A 80 27.48 12.64 -10.42
C ILE A 80 28.65 13.06 -11.31
N ASP A 81 28.32 13.52 -12.51
CA ASP A 81 29.29 14.05 -13.46
C ASP A 81 29.44 15.55 -13.36
N LYS A 82 28.33 16.27 -13.21
CA LYS A 82 28.32 17.73 -13.26
C LYS A 82 27.35 18.33 -12.25
N VAL A 83 27.76 19.48 -11.71
CA VAL A 83 26.88 20.41 -11.00
C VAL A 83 26.81 21.73 -11.74
N SER A 84 25.61 22.30 -11.86
CA SER A 84 25.41 23.64 -12.40
C SER A 84 24.49 24.45 -11.51
N VAL A 85 24.90 25.68 -11.22
CA VAL A 85 24.06 26.67 -10.55
C VAL A 85 23.33 27.49 -11.60
N VAL A 86 22.00 27.50 -11.57
CA VAL A 86 21.16 28.21 -12.55
C VAL A 86 20.19 29.18 -11.87
N SER A 87 19.83 30.24 -12.59
CA SER A 87 18.81 31.20 -12.14
C SER A 87 17.46 30.51 -11.88
N PRO A 88 16.70 30.89 -10.83
CA PRO A 88 16.99 31.95 -9.85
C PRO A 88 17.94 31.56 -8.70
N GLY A 89 18.41 30.32 -8.63
CA GLY A 89 19.27 29.80 -7.56
C GLY A 89 19.10 28.30 -7.33
N PHE A 90 18.84 27.53 -8.39
CA PHE A 90 18.80 26.07 -8.31
C PHE A 90 20.22 25.51 -8.43
N ILE A 91 20.50 24.47 -7.66
CA ILE A 91 21.70 23.65 -7.80
C ILE A 91 21.26 22.37 -8.48
N ASN A 92 21.70 22.19 -9.72
CA ASN A 92 21.36 21.04 -10.55
C ASN A 92 22.50 20.04 -10.60
N PHE A 93 22.16 18.77 -10.72
CA PHE A 93 23.09 17.64 -10.77
C PHE A 93 22.80 16.80 -12.01
N THR A 94 23.85 16.44 -12.73
CA THR A 94 23.80 15.53 -13.87
C THR A 94 24.52 14.24 -13.50
N LEU A 95 23.87 13.11 -13.73
CA LEU A 95 24.42 11.77 -13.54
C LEU A 95 25.52 11.49 -14.56
N ARG A 96 26.45 10.63 -14.18
CA ARG A 96 27.49 10.12 -15.06
C ARG A 96 26.90 9.05 -15.98
N ASP A 97 27.05 9.26 -17.29
CA ASP A 97 26.57 8.32 -18.32
C ASP A 97 27.10 6.90 -18.10
N GLU A 98 28.38 6.77 -17.71
CA GLU A 98 28.98 5.45 -17.47
C GLU A 98 28.35 4.74 -16.27
N TRP A 99 28.10 5.47 -15.18
CA TRP A 99 27.40 4.93 -14.02
C TRP A 99 25.97 4.48 -14.37
N LEU A 100 25.27 5.25 -15.22
CA LEU A 100 23.94 4.89 -15.71
C LEU A 100 23.95 3.59 -16.52
N LYS A 101 24.97 3.37 -17.37
CA LYS A 101 25.12 2.12 -18.12
C LYS A 101 25.38 0.93 -17.19
N GLU A 102 26.23 1.10 -16.19
CA GLU A 102 26.52 0.07 -15.17
C GLU A 102 25.27 -0.34 -14.39
N GLN A 103 24.25 0.52 -14.27
CA GLN A 103 22.99 0.16 -13.63
C GLN A 103 22.24 -0.95 -14.38
N VAL A 104 22.41 -1.06 -15.71
CA VAL A 104 21.79 -2.16 -16.48
C VAL A 104 22.32 -3.52 -16.03
N GLU A 105 23.64 -3.64 -15.88
CA GLU A 105 24.26 -4.86 -15.36
C GLU A 105 23.84 -5.12 -13.91
N THR A 106 23.73 -4.06 -13.09
CA THR A 106 23.25 -4.16 -11.70
C THR A 106 21.83 -4.72 -11.64
N ILE A 107 20.93 -4.22 -12.49
CA ILE A 107 19.53 -4.69 -12.61
C ILE A 107 19.49 -6.16 -13.04
N LEU A 108 20.23 -6.51 -14.10
CA LEU A 108 20.25 -7.87 -14.63
C LEU A 108 20.81 -8.87 -13.61
N ASN A 109 21.87 -8.50 -12.89
CA ASN A 109 22.46 -9.33 -11.84
C ASN A 109 21.53 -9.51 -10.63
N ALA A 110 20.74 -8.49 -10.27
CA ALA A 110 19.76 -8.57 -9.20
C ALA A 110 18.51 -9.38 -9.60
N GLY A 111 18.16 -9.44 -10.89
CA GLY A 111 17.06 -10.23 -11.41
C GLY A 111 15.72 -9.87 -10.76
N GLU A 112 14.95 -10.87 -10.33
CA GLU A 112 13.64 -10.67 -9.68
C GLU A 112 13.72 -9.96 -8.32
N SER A 113 14.90 -9.91 -7.71
CA SER A 113 15.11 -9.18 -6.46
C SER A 113 15.42 -7.69 -6.66
N TYR A 114 15.56 -7.24 -7.91
CA TYR A 114 15.76 -5.83 -8.20
C TYR A 114 14.57 -5.00 -7.69
N GLY A 115 14.85 -4.02 -6.83
CA GLY A 115 13.84 -3.20 -6.17
C GLY A 115 13.42 -3.71 -4.79
N ASN A 116 13.85 -4.91 -4.37
CA ASN A 116 13.72 -5.32 -2.98
C ASN A 116 14.61 -4.45 -2.09
N LEU A 117 14.08 -4.06 -0.95
CA LEU A 117 14.77 -3.26 0.06
C LEU A 117 14.73 -4.01 1.38
N ASP A 118 15.69 -3.74 2.27
CA ASP A 118 15.67 -4.26 3.64
C ASP A 118 15.34 -3.15 4.64
N LEU A 119 14.21 -2.47 4.41
CA LEU A 119 13.71 -1.42 5.30
C LEU A 119 13.09 -2.00 6.57
N GLY A 120 12.35 -3.11 6.41
CA GLY A 120 11.66 -3.79 7.49
C GLY A 120 12.58 -4.48 8.48
N LYS A 121 13.78 -4.91 8.04
CA LYS A 121 14.77 -5.60 8.88
C LYS A 121 14.17 -6.79 9.65
N GLY A 122 13.26 -7.52 9.01
CA GLY A 122 12.55 -8.65 9.61
C GLY A 122 11.46 -8.28 10.62
N SER A 123 11.04 -7.00 10.67
CA SER A 123 9.91 -6.58 11.52
C SER A 123 8.62 -7.25 11.07
N LEU A 124 7.83 -7.71 12.03
CA LEU A 124 6.53 -8.32 11.79
C LEU A 124 5.47 -7.24 11.52
N VAL A 125 4.66 -7.44 10.48
CA VAL A 125 3.50 -6.60 10.16
C VAL A 125 2.31 -7.50 9.84
N GLN A 126 1.19 -7.28 10.51
CA GLN A 126 -0.08 -7.92 10.18
C GLN A 126 -0.86 -7.01 9.22
N VAL A 127 -1.36 -7.60 8.13
CA VAL A 127 -2.22 -6.92 7.16
C VAL A 127 -3.53 -7.70 7.04
N GLU A 128 -4.61 -7.12 7.56
CA GLU A 128 -5.96 -7.64 7.39
C GLU A 128 -6.61 -7.04 6.13
N PHE A 129 -7.23 -7.87 5.29
CA PHE A 129 -7.95 -7.39 4.11
C PHE A 129 -9.08 -8.32 3.66
N VAL A 130 -10.01 -7.76 2.87
CA VAL A 130 -11.28 -8.35 2.45
C VAL A 130 -12.30 -8.48 3.59
N SER A 131 -12.04 -9.32 4.59
CA SER A 131 -12.86 -9.54 5.81
C SER A 131 -14.37 -9.47 5.56
N ALA A 132 -14.84 -10.13 4.50
CA ALA A 132 -16.24 -10.12 4.13
C ALA A 132 -17.02 -11.09 5.01
N ASN A 133 -18.22 -10.67 5.42
CA ASN A 133 -19.12 -11.51 6.19
C ASN A 133 -19.60 -12.70 5.34
N PRO A 134 -19.73 -13.91 5.91
CA PRO A 134 -20.12 -15.12 5.18
C PRO A 134 -21.64 -15.19 4.92
N THR A 135 -22.25 -14.08 4.52
CA THR A 135 -23.71 -13.94 4.31
C THR A 135 -24.10 -13.81 2.84
N GLY A 136 -23.12 -13.80 1.94
CA GLY A 136 -23.33 -13.77 0.50
C GLY A 136 -22.04 -13.97 -0.28
N PRO A 137 -22.14 -14.19 -1.61
CA PRO A 137 -20.99 -14.43 -2.45
C PRO A 137 -20.09 -13.19 -2.54
N LEU A 138 -18.80 -13.40 -2.77
CA LEU A 138 -17.88 -12.31 -3.05
C LEU A 138 -18.23 -11.61 -4.37
N HIS A 139 -17.95 -10.31 -4.44
CA HIS A 139 -18.28 -9.46 -5.59
C HIS A 139 -17.12 -8.51 -5.89
N VAL A 140 -17.20 -7.75 -6.97
CA VAL A 140 -16.12 -6.85 -7.44
C VAL A 140 -15.59 -5.90 -6.35
N GLY A 141 -16.46 -5.43 -5.44
CA GLY A 141 -16.04 -4.63 -4.28
C GLY A 141 -15.04 -5.36 -3.36
N HIS A 142 -15.26 -6.64 -3.06
CA HIS A 142 -14.33 -7.49 -2.32
C HIS A 142 -13.04 -7.73 -3.11
N GLY A 143 -13.16 -7.93 -4.44
CA GLY A 143 -12.01 -8.06 -5.34
C GLY A 143 -11.06 -6.87 -5.30
N ARG A 144 -11.59 -5.64 -5.21
CA ARG A 144 -10.77 -4.44 -5.00
C ARG A 144 -9.97 -4.51 -3.70
N GLY A 145 -10.62 -4.90 -2.60
CA GLY A 145 -9.97 -5.10 -1.30
C GLY A 145 -8.88 -6.16 -1.36
N ALA A 146 -9.15 -7.28 -2.04
CA ALA A 146 -8.21 -8.38 -2.23
C ALA A 146 -6.95 -7.93 -3.00
N VAL A 147 -7.13 -7.20 -4.10
CA VAL A 147 -6.01 -6.68 -4.91
C VAL A 147 -5.16 -5.69 -4.11
N LEU A 148 -5.79 -4.75 -3.41
CA LEU A 148 -5.07 -3.76 -2.60
C LEU A 148 -4.28 -4.41 -1.47
N GLY A 149 -4.92 -5.28 -0.69
CA GLY A 149 -4.27 -5.99 0.41
C GLY A 149 -3.15 -6.89 -0.07
N SER A 150 -3.39 -7.69 -1.12
CA SER A 150 -2.37 -8.56 -1.71
C SER A 150 -1.17 -7.74 -2.22
N THR A 151 -1.41 -6.66 -2.96
CA THR A 151 -0.34 -5.78 -3.47
C THR A 151 0.47 -5.16 -2.32
N LEU A 152 -0.20 -4.65 -1.28
CA LEU A 152 0.48 -4.09 -0.11
C LEU A 152 1.35 -5.14 0.58
N THR A 153 0.83 -6.36 0.78
CA THR A 153 1.59 -7.45 1.42
C THR A 153 2.83 -7.83 0.61
N ASN A 154 2.73 -7.85 -0.73
CA ASN A 154 3.85 -8.15 -1.61
C ASN A 154 4.91 -7.04 -1.56
N ILE A 155 4.50 -5.76 -1.54
CA ILE A 155 5.42 -4.62 -1.41
C ILE A 155 6.12 -4.63 -0.05
N LEU A 156 5.40 -4.92 1.05
CA LEU A 156 5.98 -5.01 2.38
C LEU A 156 6.98 -6.17 2.48
N ALA A 157 6.65 -7.33 1.91
CA ALA A 157 7.58 -8.46 1.85
C ALA A 157 8.84 -8.11 1.03
N ALA A 158 8.68 -7.47 -0.13
CA ALA A 158 9.78 -6.95 -0.94
C ALA A 158 10.62 -5.88 -0.20
N ALA A 159 10.03 -5.16 0.75
CA ALA A 159 10.69 -4.19 1.61
C ALA A 159 11.30 -4.80 2.90
N GLY A 160 11.35 -6.13 3.02
CA GLY A 160 12.05 -6.83 4.10
C GLY A 160 11.24 -7.01 5.39
N TYR A 161 9.91 -6.85 5.32
CA TYR A 161 9.01 -7.15 6.44
C TYR A 161 8.59 -8.62 6.43
N LEU A 162 8.37 -9.19 7.62
CA LEU A 162 7.66 -10.45 7.78
C LEU A 162 6.16 -10.13 7.81
N VAL A 163 5.42 -10.53 6.77
CA VAL A 163 4.02 -10.13 6.60
C VAL A 163 3.09 -11.28 6.96
N GLU A 164 2.25 -11.06 7.96
CA GLU A 164 1.12 -11.92 8.31
C GLU A 164 -0.13 -11.40 7.61
N LYS A 165 -0.83 -12.27 6.87
CA LYS A 165 -2.02 -11.91 6.09
C LYS A 165 -3.24 -12.45 6.82
N GLU A 166 -4.13 -11.55 7.21
CA GLU A 166 -5.32 -11.91 7.99
C GLU A 166 -6.61 -11.69 7.19
N TYR A 167 -7.56 -12.60 7.41
CA TYR A 167 -8.93 -12.48 6.93
C TYR A 167 -9.85 -12.66 8.13
N TYR A 168 -10.49 -11.58 8.57
CA TYR A 168 -11.41 -11.66 9.69
C TYR A 168 -12.79 -12.13 9.23
N VAL A 169 -13.22 -13.28 9.75
CA VAL A 169 -14.57 -13.82 9.51
C VAL A 169 -15.47 -13.43 10.68
N ASN A 170 -16.40 -12.50 10.45
CA ASN A 170 -17.45 -12.23 11.42
C ASN A 170 -18.66 -13.15 11.19
N ASN A 171 -18.77 -14.19 12.01
CA ASN A 171 -19.86 -15.16 11.99
C ASN A 171 -20.93 -14.89 13.06
N MET A 172 -20.97 -13.68 13.63
CA MET A 172 -21.99 -13.29 14.62
C MET A 172 -22.68 -11.95 14.29
N GLY A 173 -23.86 -11.75 14.90
CA GLY A 173 -24.59 -10.49 14.88
C GLY A 173 -25.69 -10.39 13.81
N ALA A 174 -26.26 -9.19 13.69
CA ALA A 174 -27.51 -8.97 12.95
C ALA A 174 -27.49 -9.43 11.48
N GLN A 175 -26.34 -9.35 10.80
CA GLN A 175 -26.22 -9.85 9.43
C GLN A 175 -26.39 -11.36 9.34
N ILE A 176 -25.82 -12.10 10.30
CA ILE A 176 -25.93 -13.56 10.38
C ILE A 176 -27.35 -13.96 10.76
N ASP A 177 -27.98 -13.22 11.66
CA ASP A 177 -29.40 -13.42 12.02
C ASP A 177 -30.31 -13.20 10.81
N ASN A 178 -30.10 -12.12 10.05
CA ASN A 178 -30.87 -11.82 8.85
C ASN A 178 -30.64 -12.87 7.76
N PHE A 179 -29.40 -13.32 7.56
CA PHE A 179 -29.05 -14.41 6.65
C PHE A 179 -29.78 -15.69 7.03
N THR A 180 -29.68 -16.09 8.30
CA THR A 180 -30.30 -17.30 8.86
C THR A 180 -31.82 -17.30 8.68
N ARG A 181 -32.48 -16.20 9.04
CA ARG A 181 -33.94 -16.07 8.87
C ARG A 181 -34.35 -16.12 7.41
N SER A 182 -33.55 -15.53 6.53
CA SER A 182 -33.79 -15.56 5.07
C SER A 182 -33.63 -16.97 4.53
N LEU A 183 -32.58 -17.68 4.93
CA LEU A 183 -32.31 -19.05 4.52
C LEU A 183 -33.40 -20.00 4.99
N TYR A 184 -33.85 -19.87 6.24
CA TYR A 184 -34.95 -20.68 6.77
C TYR A 184 -36.26 -20.44 6.02
N ALA A 185 -36.57 -19.19 5.65
CA ALA A 185 -37.73 -18.87 4.83
C ALA A 185 -37.62 -19.48 3.42
N ARG A 186 -36.46 -19.37 2.76
CA ARG A 186 -36.22 -19.98 1.44
C ARG A 186 -36.27 -21.50 1.47
N TYR A 187 -35.73 -22.13 2.51
CA TYR A 187 -35.79 -23.57 2.70
C TYR A 187 -37.24 -24.08 2.80
N GLN A 188 -38.09 -23.38 3.56
CA GLN A 188 -39.52 -23.68 3.64
C GLN A 188 -40.23 -23.48 2.30
N GLN A 189 -39.93 -22.40 1.57
CA GLN A 189 -40.49 -22.14 0.25
C GLN A 189 -40.11 -23.21 -0.77
N CYS A 190 -38.85 -23.68 -0.77
CA CYS A 190 -38.39 -24.76 -1.65
C CYS A 190 -39.10 -26.09 -1.38
N LEU A 191 -39.65 -26.28 -0.17
CA LEU A 191 -40.46 -27.43 0.21
C LEU A 191 -41.97 -27.19 0.01
N GLY A 192 -42.36 -26.11 -0.67
CA GLY A 192 -43.74 -25.81 -1.04
C GLY A 192 -44.57 -25.10 0.04
N ARG A 193 -43.95 -24.58 1.11
CA ARG A 193 -44.67 -23.78 2.12
C ARG A 193 -44.79 -22.32 1.66
N GLU A 194 -45.96 -21.73 1.85
CA GLU A 194 -46.17 -20.29 1.65
C GLU A 194 -45.64 -19.52 2.87
N VAL A 195 -44.44 -18.96 2.75
CA VAL A 195 -43.77 -18.17 3.79
C VAL A 195 -43.35 -16.83 3.22
N THR A 196 -43.64 -15.74 3.94
CA THR A 196 -43.20 -14.39 3.55
C THR A 196 -41.74 -14.18 3.91
N MET A 197 -40.96 -13.55 3.02
CA MET A 197 -39.56 -13.22 3.31
C MET A 197 -39.46 -12.14 4.41
N PRO A 198 -38.45 -12.22 5.30
CA PRO A 198 -38.19 -11.15 6.27
C PRO A 198 -37.90 -9.81 5.58
N SER A 199 -38.33 -8.69 6.18
CA SER A 199 -38.14 -7.34 5.62
C SER A 199 -36.66 -6.96 5.44
N GLU A 200 -35.82 -7.31 6.43
CA GLU A 200 -34.35 -7.12 6.41
C GLU A 200 -33.62 -8.34 5.84
N GLY A 201 -34.32 -9.18 5.08
CA GLY A 201 -33.81 -10.44 4.59
C GLY A 201 -32.89 -10.29 3.37
N TYR A 202 -32.04 -11.28 3.17
CA TYR A 202 -31.27 -11.43 1.94
C TYR A 202 -32.18 -12.01 0.85
N LEU A 203 -32.36 -11.26 -0.23
CA LEU A 203 -33.31 -11.57 -1.30
C LEU A 203 -32.65 -12.12 -2.58
N GLY A 204 -31.31 -12.15 -2.63
CA GLY A 204 -30.57 -12.60 -3.80
C GLY A 204 -30.85 -14.06 -4.18
N ASN A 205 -30.72 -14.39 -5.47
CA ASN A 205 -30.98 -15.74 -5.98
C ASN A 205 -30.11 -16.82 -5.32
N TYR A 206 -28.89 -16.47 -4.91
CA TYR A 206 -27.99 -17.37 -4.18
C TYR A 206 -28.62 -17.95 -2.90
N MET A 207 -29.56 -17.25 -2.25
CA MET A 207 -30.28 -17.78 -1.09
C MET A 207 -31.26 -18.89 -1.47
N ILE A 208 -31.82 -18.83 -2.68
CA ILE A 208 -32.68 -19.87 -3.23
C ILE A 208 -31.82 -21.08 -3.60
N ASP A 209 -30.70 -20.85 -4.29
CA ASP A 209 -29.76 -21.90 -4.68
C ASP A 209 -29.22 -22.64 -3.45
N LEU A 210 -28.78 -21.90 -2.42
CA LEU A 210 -28.32 -22.47 -1.15
C LEU A 210 -29.42 -23.26 -0.43
N ALA A 211 -30.66 -22.74 -0.41
CA ALA A 211 -31.78 -23.46 0.17
C ALA A 211 -32.09 -24.76 -0.58
N GLN A 212 -32.03 -24.75 -1.92
CA GLN A 212 -32.23 -25.94 -2.75
C GLN A 212 -31.15 -27.00 -2.51
N GLU A 213 -29.90 -26.58 -2.34
CA GLU A 213 -28.79 -27.46 -1.99
C GLU A 213 -29.06 -28.16 -0.64
N ILE A 214 -29.47 -27.40 0.38
CA ILE A 214 -29.83 -27.95 1.69
C ILE A 214 -31.04 -28.89 1.59
N VAL A 215 -32.06 -28.56 0.77
CA VAL A 215 -33.20 -29.47 0.51
C VAL A 215 -32.74 -30.76 -0.19
N SER A 216 -31.81 -30.69 -1.13
CA SER A 216 -31.28 -31.86 -1.83
C SER A 216 -30.59 -32.83 -0.86
N GLU A 217 -29.88 -32.31 0.15
CA GLU A 217 -29.16 -33.13 1.12
C GLU A 217 -30.05 -33.63 2.28
N TYR A 218 -30.93 -32.76 2.80
CA TYR A 218 -31.67 -33.03 4.03
C TYR A 218 -33.16 -33.28 3.82
N GLY A 219 -33.70 -33.05 2.62
CA GLY A 219 -35.12 -33.15 2.32
C GLY A 219 -35.93 -32.21 3.20
N ASN A 220 -37.02 -32.70 3.81
CA ASN A 220 -37.83 -31.97 4.80
C ASN A 220 -37.45 -32.24 6.26
N LYS A 221 -36.38 -33.01 6.53
CA LYS A 221 -36.04 -33.50 7.87
C LYS A 221 -35.85 -32.36 8.87
N LEU A 222 -35.26 -31.25 8.45
CA LEU A 222 -34.98 -30.11 9.33
C LEU A 222 -36.28 -29.39 9.76
N LEU A 223 -37.35 -29.45 8.96
CA LEU A 223 -38.67 -28.88 9.34
C LEU A 223 -39.43 -29.72 10.36
N ASN A 224 -39.00 -30.95 10.63
CA ASN A 224 -39.61 -31.80 11.64
C ASN A 224 -39.03 -31.55 13.05
N LEU A 225 -37.96 -30.77 13.15
CA LEU A 225 -37.36 -30.35 14.42
C LEU A 225 -38.15 -29.20 15.04
N PRO A 226 -38.01 -28.95 16.36
CA PRO A 226 -38.45 -27.70 16.96
C PRO A 226 -37.87 -26.51 16.18
N GLN A 227 -38.67 -25.46 16.01
CA GLN A 227 -38.33 -24.35 15.12
C GLN A 227 -36.95 -23.72 15.44
N GLU A 228 -36.63 -23.53 16.73
CA GLU A 228 -35.34 -22.98 17.13
C GLU A 228 -34.18 -23.89 16.72
N GLU A 229 -34.29 -25.21 16.93
CA GLU A 229 -33.27 -26.18 16.54
C GLU A 229 -33.12 -26.27 15.01
N ALA A 230 -34.23 -26.20 14.27
CA ALA A 230 -34.24 -26.18 12.83
C ALA A 230 -33.49 -24.95 12.29
N ILE A 231 -33.76 -23.77 12.84
CA ILE A 231 -33.12 -22.51 12.48
C ILE A 231 -31.62 -22.57 12.74
N THR A 232 -31.20 -23.06 13.92
CA THR A 232 -29.77 -23.19 14.26
C THR A 232 -29.05 -24.12 13.29
N LYS A 233 -29.57 -25.31 13.03
CA LYS A 233 -28.93 -26.26 12.09
C LYS A 233 -28.84 -25.71 10.66
N ILE A 234 -29.89 -25.05 10.19
CA ILE A 234 -29.90 -24.43 8.86
C ILE A 234 -28.89 -23.27 8.79
N SER A 235 -28.75 -22.50 9.88
CA SER A 235 -27.73 -21.46 10.00
C SER A 235 -26.32 -22.06 9.88
N GLU A 236 -26.01 -23.08 10.68
CA GLU A 236 -24.70 -23.73 10.70
C GLU A 236 -24.31 -24.26 9.31
N ILE A 237 -25.20 -25.04 8.68
CA ILE A 237 -24.98 -25.58 7.33
C ILE A 237 -24.83 -24.46 6.30
N GLY A 238 -25.67 -23.44 6.37
CA GLY A 238 -25.63 -22.31 5.45
C GLY A 238 -24.32 -21.53 5.56
N LEU A 239 -23.88 -21.22 6.78
CA LEU A 239 -22.62 -20.53 7.03
C LEU A 239 -21.41 -21.36 6.62
N GLU A 240 -21.41 -22.67 6.89
CA GLU A 240 -20.36 -23.58 6.44
C GLU A 240 -20.21 -23.56 4.91
N LYS A 241 -21.32 -23.69 4.18
CA LYS A 241 -21.33 -23.63 2.72
C LYS A 241 -20.88 -22.26 2.19
N MET A 242 -21.29 -21.16 2.84
CA MET A 242 -20.85 -19.82 2.47
C MET A 242 -19.35 -19.61 2.68
N MET A 243 -18.81 -20.10 3.80
CA MET A 243 -17.37 -20.02 4.10
C MET A 243 -16.52 -20.85 3.14
N ALA A 244 -17.02 -22.00 2.66
CA ALA A 244 -16.31 -22.80 1.67
C ALA A 244 -16.12 -22.09 0.31
N GLY A 245 -16.89 -21.04 0.03
CA GLY A 245 -16.79 -20.23 -1.18
C GLY A 245 -15.93 -18.96 -1.06
N ILE A 246 -15.28 -18.75 0.09
CA ILE A 246 -14.38 -17.61 0.39
C ILE A 246 -12.93 -18.11 0.35
#